data_AF-A0AA88DBQ3-F1
#
_entry.id   AF-A0AA88DBQ3-F1
#
_cell.length_a   1.000
_cell.length_b   1.000
_cell.length_c   1.000
_cell.angle_alpha   90.00
_cell.angle_beta   90.00
_cell.angle_gamma   90.00
#
_symmetry.space_group_name_H-M   'P 1'
#
loop_
_entity.id
_entity.type
_entity.pdbx_description
1 polymer ?
#
loop_
_entity_poly.entity_id
_entity_poly.type
_entity_poly.pdbx_seq_one_letter_code
_entity_poly.pdbx_strand_id
1 'polypeptide(L)'
;MWLSTIKTLPLASQEASGAIEAYHVKLKMKLFDDSHLGALQRVDWLVHKLTTELHSSYWLDRYADESDSFQNVKEEYVASTSWHRALQIPNSAVTLDENDRLFAKVLSQKDSSITRLVWNPGSEFAFCDCVWSMQGNLCKHVIKVNMMCENKQDYQPSMSFRSFKEILMNLWKKPADDSVGMDQAMAWTHQMLDQVQKLVELNGSKDIGTIVDDMPLKWVSKKGRTHVGKPLTIASPSSGSNAARNVAPRKNRKRKRLSRLR
;
A
#
# COMPACT_ATOMS: atom_id res chain seq x y z
N MET A 1 -19.47 -16.73 -18.64
CA MET A 1 -18.37 -16.89 -17.67
C MET A 1 -17.27 -15.85 -17.91
N TRP A 2 -16.50 -15.88 -18.99
CA TRP A 2 -15.44 -14.87 -19.25
C TRP A 2 -15.90 -13.40 -19.24
N LEU A 3 -17.03 -13.08 -19.89
CA LEU A 3 -17.59 -11.71 -19.88
C LEU A 3 -18.05 -11.26 -18.49
N SER A 4 -18.49 -12.17 -17.61
CA SER A 4 -18.82 -11.80 -16.23
C SER A 4 -17.55 -11.61 -15.43
N THR A 5 -16.57 -12.52 -15.57
CA THR A 5 -15.26 -12.44 -14.91
C THR A 5 -14.51 -11.14 -15.23
N ILE A 6 -14.49 -10.73 -16.50
CA ILE A 6 -13.87 -9.46 -16.95
C ILE A 6 -14.59 -8.24 -16.36
N LYS A 7 -15.91 -8.32 -16.14
CA LYS A 7 -16.68 -7.24 -15.51
C LYS A 7 -16.50 -7.17 -14.00
N THR A 8 -16.20 -8.30 -13.36
CA THR A 8 -16.15 -8.40 -11.89
C THR A 8 -14.75 -8.34 -11.31
N LEU A 9 -13.70 -8.71 -12.06
CA LEU A 9 -12.33 -8.58 -11.59
C LEU A 9 -11.77 -7.20 -11.93
N PRO A 10 -10.98 -6.59 -11.02
CA PRO A 10 -10.22 -5.40 -11.33
C PRO A 10 -9.25 -5.71 -12.46
N LEU A 11 -9.46 -5.08 -13.62
CA LEU A 11 -8.54 -5.19 -14.75
C LEU A 11 -7.30 -4.35 -14.43
N ALA A 12 -6.12 -4.91 -14.66
CA ALA A 12 -4.88 -4.16 -14.55
C ALA A 12 -4.85 -3.11 -15.67
N SER A 13 -4.48 -1.87 -15.32
CA SER A 13 -4.28 -0.83 -16.34
C SER A 13 -3.14 -1.23 -17.28
N GLN A 14 -3.11 -0.62 -18.46
CA GLN A 14 -1.98 -0.82 -19.40
C GLN A 14 -0.66 -0.33 -18.78
N GLU A 15 -0.71 0.69 -17.93
CA GLU A 15 0.44 1.17 -17.17
C GLU A 15 0.95 0.09 -16.19
N ALA A 16 0.05 -0.50 -15.39
CA ALA A 16 0.40 -1.56 -14.46
C ALA A 16 0.96 -2.77 -15.20
N SER A 17 0.36 -3.13 -16.34
CA SER A 17 0.83 -4.21 -17.22
C SER A 17 2.22 -3.90 -17.80
N GLY A 18 2.49 -2.64 -18.18
CA GLY A 18 3.82 -2.19 -18.62
C GLY A 18 4.87 -2.24 -17.52
N ALA A 19 4.51 -1.88 -16.29
CA ALA A 19 5.40 -1.99 -15.12
C ALA A 19 5.73 -3.45 -14.80
N ILE A 20 4.73 -4.34 -14.88
CA ILE A 20 4.89 -5.79 -14.72
C ILE A 20 5.81 -6.34 -15.83
N GLU A 21 5.60 -5.97 -17.09
CA GLU A 21 6.48 -6.34 -18.21
C GLU A 21 7.92 -5.92 -17.92
N ALA A 22 8.15 -4.67 -17.55
CA ALA A 22 9.47 -4.12 -17.26
C ALA A 22 10.20 -4.94 -16.18
N TYR A 23 9.50 -5.22 -15.08
CA TYR A 23 10.05 -6.00 -13.98
C TYR A 23 10.39 -7.44 -14.42
N HIS A 24 9.51 -8.08 -15.19
CA HIS A 24 9.73 -9.45 -15.67
C HIS A 24 10.83 -9.56 -16.73
N VAL A 25 10.96 -8.59 -17.62
CA VAL A 25 12.07 -8.54 -18.59
C VAL A 25 13.40 -8.46 -17.84
N LYS A 26 13.49 -7.59 -16.83
CA LYS A 26 14.69 -7.46 -16.01
C LYS A 26 14.99 -8.71 -15.20
N LEU A 27 13.97 -9.31 -14.59
CA LEU A 27 14.07 -10.59 -13.90
C LEU A 27 14.65 -11.66 -14.82
N LYS A 28 14.13 -11.81 -16.04
CA LYS A 28 14.64 -12.77 -17.01
C LYS A 28 16.11 -12.50 -17.33
N MET A 29 16.48 -11.27 -17.66
CA MET A 29 17.89 -10.94 -17.97
C MET A 29 18.83 -11.27 -16.81
N LYS A 30 18.42 -11.04 -15.56
CA LYS A 30 19.23 -11.32 -14.37
C LYS A 30 19.25 -12.79 -13.96
N LEU A 31 18.17 -13.54 -14.21
CA LEU A 31 18.11 -14.97 -13.92
C LEU A 31 18.93 -15.80 -14.93
N PHE A 32 18.96 -15.38 -16.20
CA PHE A 32 19.73 -16.05 -17.26
C PHE A 32 21.19 -15.58 -17.34
N ASP A 33 21.62 -14.69 -16.44
CA ASP A 33 23.03 -14.35 -16.27
C ASP A 33 23.72 -15.46 -15.46
N ASP A 34 24.20 -16.49 -16.18
CA ASP A 34 24.78 -17.73 -15.64
C ASP A 34 26.13 -17.53 -14.91
N SER A 35 26.63 -16.30 -14.85
CA SER A 35 27.96 -15.95 -14.32
C SER A 35 28.22 -16.41 -12.87
N HIS A 36 27.19 -16.58 -12.04
CA HIS A 36 27.33 -16.86 -10.61
C HIS A 36 26.50 -18.04 -10.07
N LEU A 37 25.92 -18.89 -10.94
CA LEU A 37 25.06 -20.01 -10.53
C LEU A 37 25.77 -21.05 -9.64
N GLY A 38 27.11 -21.11 -9.67
CA GLY A 38 27.90 -22.05 -8.87
C GLY A 38 28.35 -21.55 -7.48
N ALA A 39 28.14 -20.28 -7.15
CA ALA A 39 28.72 -19.66 -5.94
C ALA A 39 27.84 -19.75 -4.69
N LEU A 40 26.54 -19.97 -4.85
CA LEU A 40 25.54 -19.98 -3.76
C LEU A 40 24.64 -21.21 -3.88
N GLN A 41 24.08 -21.67 -2.75
CA GLN A 41 22.99 -22.66 -2.81
C GLN A 41 21.81 -22.05 -3.59
N ARG A 42 21.02 -22.88 -4.30
CA ARG A 42 19.97 -22.38 -5.23
C ARG A 42 18.99 -21.39 -4.59
N VAL A 43 18.63 -21.59 -3.33
CA VAL A 43 17.71 -20.69 -2.61
C VAL A 43 18.41 -19.40 -2.20
N ASP A 44 19.61 -19.47 -1.64
CA ASP A 44 20.40 -18.29 -1.25
C ASP A 44 20.73 -17.42 -2.47
N TRP A 45 21.07 -18.06 -3.59
CA TRP A 45 21.27 -17.39 -4.88
C TRP A 45 20.02 -16.65 -5.34
N LEU A 46 18.86 -17.30 -5.30
CA LEU A 46 17.60 -16.69 -5.71
C LEU A 46 17.22 -15.51 -4.81
N VAL A 47 17.32 -15.68 -3.49
CA VAL A 47 17.03 -14.61 -2.52
C VAL A 47 17.98 -13.43 -2.76
N HIS A 48 19.27 -13.69 -2.94
CA HIS A 48 20.25 -12.66 -3.28
C HIS A 48 19.84 -11.96 -4.58
N LYS A 49 19.71 -12.67 -5.69
CA LYS A 49 19.34 -12.09 -7.00
C LYS A 49 18.07 -11.24 -6.95
N LEU A 50 17.02 -11.71 -6.28
CA LEU A 50 15.76 -10.97 -6.19
C LEU A 50 15.88 -9.69 -5.34
N THR A 51 16.55 -9.77 -4.20
CA THR A 51 16.59 -8.66 -3.22
C THR A 51 17.69 -7.66 -3.51
N THR A 52 18.91 -8.11 -3.84
CA THR A 52 20.09 -7.25 -3.96
C THR A 52 20.33 -6.76 -5.37
N GLU A 53 19.96 -7.53 -6.40
CA GLU A 53 20.21 -7.15 -7.79
C GLU A 53 18.94 -6.67 -8.49
N LEU A 54 17.88 -7.48 -8.49
CA LEU A 54 16.68 -7.17 -9.26
C LEU A 54 15.92 -5.98 -8.68
N HIS A 55 15.58 -6.03 -7.38
CA HIS A 55 14.77 -4.99 -6.77
C HIS A 55 15.51 -3.64 -6.73
N SER A 56 16.77 -3.65 -6.31
CA SER A 56 17.61 -2.44 -6.27
C SER A 56 17.79 -1.82 -7.65
N SER A 57 18.05 -2.64 -8.68
CA SER A 57 18.25 -2.14 -10.03
C SER A 57 16.95 -1.67 -10.66
N TYR A 58 15.80 -2.27 -10.35
CA TYR A 58 14.51 -1.74 -10.80
C TYR A 58 14.25 -0.34 -10.25
N TRP A 59 14.55 -0.12 -8.96
CA TRP A 59 14.45 1.22 -8.36
C TRP A 59 15.45 2.20 -8.95
N LEU A 60 16.68 1.75 -9.26
CA LEU A 60 17.67 2.58 -9.94
C LEU A 60 17.17 3.04 -11.31
N ASP A 61 16.57 2.15 -12.11
CA ASP A 61 16.02 2.51 -13.41
C ASP A 61 14.89 3.55 -13.28
N ARG A 62 13.97 3.34 -12.33
CA ARG A 62 12.86 4.27 -12.08
C ARG A 62 13.37 5.63 -11.62
N TYR A 63 14.34 5.64 -10.72
CA TYR A 63 14.99 6.87 -10.28
C TYR A 63 15.73 7.56 -11.43
N ALA A 64 16.46 6.82 -12.27
CA ALA A 64 17.16 7.36 -13.43
C ALA A 64 16.20 8.00 -14.44
N ASP A 65 15.04 7.38 -14.67
CA ASP A 65 14.00 7.93 -15.54
C ASP A 65 13.40 9.23 -14.97
N GLU A 66 13.03 9.24 -13.68
CA GLU A 66 12.42 10.38 -12.98
C GLU A 66 13.38 11.56 -12.76
N SER A 67 14.64 11.27 -12.42
CA SER A 67 15.65 12.29 -12.10
C SER A 67 16.48 12.73 -13.32
N ASP A 68 16.21 12.18 -14.49
CA ASP A 68 16.97 12.37 -15.74
C ASP A 68 18.49 12.18 -15.56
N SER A 69 18.85 11.29 -14.63
CA SER A 69 20.23 10.97 -14.27
C SER A 69 20.63 9.64 -14.89
N PHE A 70 21.93 9.45 -15.19
CA PHE A 70 22.48 8.21 -15.76
C PHE A 70 21.87 7.81 -17.12
N GLN A 71 22.19 8.59 -18.15
CA GLN A 71 21.68 8.43 -19.52
C GLN A 71 21.75 6.99 -20.07
N ASN A 72 22.86 6.28 -19.85
CA ASN A 72 23.03 4.91 -20.36
C ASN A 72 22.04 3.92 -19.73
N VAL A 73 21.82 4.02 -18.41
CA VAL A 73 20.88 3.15 -17.68
C VAL A 73 19.45 3.43 -18.11
N LYS A 74 19.13 4.72 -18.28
CA LYS A 74 17.83 5.17 -18.78
C LYS A 74 17.55 4.66 -20.19
N GLU A 75 18.50 4.74 -21.11
CA GLU A 75 18.32 4.28 -22.49
C GLU A 75 18.06 2.78 -22.59
N GLU A 76 18.82 1.97 -21.82
CA GLU A 76 18.61 0.53 -21.77
C GLU A 76 17.24 0.17 -21.20
N TYR A 77 16.85 0.81 -20.09
CA TYR A 77 15.55 0.63 -19.47
C TYR A 77 14.41 1.01 -20.42
N VAL A 78 14.50 2.18 -21.04
CA VAL A 78 13.50 2.67 -21.99
C VAL A 78 13.36 1.74 -23.19
N ALA A 79 14.46 1.20 -23.73
CA ALA A 79 14.44 0.26 -24.84
C ALA A 79 13.78 -1.09 -24.48
N SER A 80 13.89 -1.51 -23.22
CA SER A 80 13.37 -2.81 -22.76
C SER A 80 11.85 -2.85 -22.61
N THR A 81 11.23 -1.72 -22.24
CA THR A 81 9.80 -1.68 -21.88
C THR A 81 8.92 -1.26 -23.06
N SER A 82 7.75 -1.87 -23.25
CA SER A 82 6.83 -1.42 -24.29
C SER A 82 6.21 -0.06 -23.97
N TRP A 83 6.03 0.27 -22.69
CA TRP A 83 5.48 1.55 -22.22
C TRP A 83 6.36 2.76 -22.56
N HIS A 84 7.64 2.75 -22.19
CA HIS A 84 8.53 3.88 -22.50
C HIS A 84 8.81 3.97 -24.00
N ARG A 85 8.90 2.83 -24.71
CA ARG A 85 8.94 2.82 -26.19
C ARG A 85 7.69 3.43 -26.82
N ALA A 86 6.53 3.34 -26.17
CA ALA A 86 5.31 4.01 -26.64
C ALA A 86 5.41 5.53 -26.47
N LEU A 87 5.93 6.00 -25.33
CA LEU A 87 6.14 7.43 -25.07
C LEU A 87 7.05 8.10 -26.11
N GLN A 88 8.04 7.37 -26.62
CA GLN A 88 8.92 7.86 -27.69
C GLN A 88 8.22 8.06 -29.04
N ILE A 89 7.07 7.42 -29.28
CA ILE A 89 6.32 7.60 -30.54
C ILE A 89 5.66 8.98 -30.49
N PRO A 90 5.93 9.89 -31.44
CA PRO A 90 5.30 11.21 -31.45
C PRO A 90 3.81 11.11 -31.78
N ASN A 91 3.01 12.03 -31.23
CA ASN A 91 1.57 12.07 -31.51
C ASN A 91 1.27 12.27 -33.01
N SER A 92 2.13 13.00 -33.73
CA SER A 92 2.01 13.23 -35.17
C SER A 92 2.18 11.96 -36.02
N ALA A 93 2.80 10.90 -35.48
CA ALA A 93 2.94 9.62 -36.16
C ALA A 93 1.68 8.74 -36.07
N VAL A 94 0.66 9.17 -35.34
CA VAL A 94 -0.59 8.42 -35.16
C VAL A 94 -1.71 9.14 -35.89
N THR A 95 -2.35 8.43 -36.81
CA THR A 95 -3.55 8.90 -37.50
C THR A 95 -4.73 8.03 -37.05
N LEU A 96 -5.78 8.68 -36.54
CA LEU A 96 -7.01 8.02 -36.12
C LEU A 96 -8.02 8.13 -37.26
N ASP A 97 -8.74 7.05 -37.54
CA ASP A 97 -9.83 7.09 -38.50
C ASP A 97 -10.96 7.98 -37.97
N GLU A 98 -11.33 9.01 -38.74
CA GLU A 98 -12.30 10.04 -38.33
C GLU A 98 -13.74 9.55 -38.41
N ASN A 99 -14.02 8.58 -39.29
CA ASN A 99 -15.39 8.15 -39.57
C ASN A 99 -15.88 7.11 -38.57
N ASP A 100 -15.25 5.94 -38.49
CA ASP A 100 -15.79 4.82 -37.70
C ASP A 100 -14.98 4.51 -36.43
N ARG A 101 -13.84 5.19 -36.21
CA ARG A 101 -12.92 4.98 -35.07
C ARG A 101 -12.52 3.50 -34.86
N LEU A 102 -12.64 2.67 -35.88
CA LEU A 102 -12.41 1.22 -35.79
C LEU A 102 -10.92 0.88 -35.70
N PHE A 103 -10.07 1.73 -36.30
CA PHE A 103 -8.64 1.54 -36.33
C PHE A 103 -7.86 2.85 -36.23
N ALA A 104 -6.62 2.73 -35.77
CA ALA A 104 -5.59 3.76 -35.80
C ALA A 104 -4.40 3.26 -36.61
N LYS A 105 -3.77 4.15 -37.38
CA LYS A 105 -2.53 3.85 -38.08
C LYS A 105 -1.37 4.54 -37.37
N VAL A 106 -0.34 3.77 -37.05
CA VAL A 106 0.89 4.25 -36.42
C VAL A 106 2.02 4.10 -37.42
N LEU A 107 2.67 5.20 -37.76
CA LEU A 107 3.86 5.21 -38.61
C LEU A 107 5.06 4.68 -37.83
N SER A 108 5.84 3.79 -38.45
CA SER A 108 7.09 3.30 -37.86
C SER A 108 8.13 4.42 -37.81
N GLN A 109 8.83 4.53 -36.68
CA GLN A 109 9.92 5.50 -36.50
C GLN A 109 11.15 5.18 -37.36
N LYS A 110 11.40 3.90 -37.63
CA LYS A 110 12.59 3.47 -38.40
C LYS A 110 12.37 3.61 -39.90
N ASP A 111 11.15 3.30 -40.36
CA ASP A 111 10.78 3.28 -41.77
C ASP A 111 9.42 3.94 -41.95
N SER A 112 9.38 5.14 -42.53
CA SER A 112 8.13 5.88 -42.77
C SER A 112 7.17 5.19 -43.74
N SER A 113 7.65 4.22 -44.52
CA SER A 113 6.84 3.39 -45.42
C SER A 113 6.02 2.33 -44.69
N ILE A 114 6.39 1.97 -43.46
CA ILE A 114 5.70 0.92 -42.69
C ILE A 114 4.67 1.58 -41.78
N THR A 115 3.41 1.30 -42.07
CA THR A 115 2.28 1.63 -41.19
C THR A 115 1.86 0.39 -40.42
N ARG A 116 1.58 0.57 -39.13
CA ARG A 116 1.05 -0.45 -38.24
C ARG A 116 -0.38 -0.12 -37.90
N LEU A 117 -1.26 -1.08 -38.04
CA LEU A 117 -2.68 -0.90 -37.80
C LEU A 117 -3.03 -1.41 -36.39
N VAL A 118 -3.70 -0.55 -35.63
CA VAL A 118 -4.20 -0.83 -34.29
C VAL A 118 -5.72 -0.83 -34.36
N TRP A 119 -6.34 -1.95 -34.02
CA TRP A 119 -7.80 -2.09 -33.98
C TRP A 119 -8.36 -1.75 -32.61
N ASN A 120 -9.59 -1.24 -32.57
CA ASN A 120 -10.30 -0.85 -31.34
C ASN A 120 -9.52 0.15 -30.47
N PRO A 121 -9.10 1.31 -31.02
CA PRO A 121 -8.32 2.30 -30.30
C PRO A 121 -9.07 2.82 -29.05
N GLY A 122 -8.35 3.03 -27.95
CA GLY A 122 -8.92 3.50 -26.67
C GLY A 122 -9.54 2.40 -25.81
N SER A 123 -9.42 1.14 -26.22
CA SER A 123 -9.89 -0.03 -25.48
C SER A 123 -8.72 -0.84 -24.91
N GLU A 124 -8.94 -1.52 -23.79
CA GLU A 124 -8.00 -2.51 -23.24
C GLU A 124 -7.87 -3.75 -24.13
N PHE A 125 -8.86 -3.98 -25.00
CA PHE A 125 -8.88 -5.08 -25.97
C PHE A 125 -8.36 -4.65 -27.35
N ALA A 126 -7.65 -3.52 -27.41
CA ALA A 126 -6.97 -3.09 -28.62
C ALA A 126 -5.85 -4.06 -28.99
N PHE A 127 -5.68 -4.33 -30.28
CA PHE A 127 -4.61 -5.19 -30.78
C PHE A 127 -3.95 -4.58 -32.01
N CYS A 128 -2.67 -4.89 -32.20
CA CYS A 128 -1.85 -4.37 -33.29
C CYS A 128 -1.40 -5.50 -34.21
N ASP A 129 -1.26 -5.21 -35.49
CA ASP A 129 -0.74 -6.13 -36.51
C ASP A 129 0.78 -6.40 -36.43
N CYS A 130 1.49 -5.85 -35.44
CA CYS A 130 2.93 -6.05 -35.31
C CYS A 130 3.23 -7.44 -34.75
N VAL A 131 4.39 -8.00 -35.17
CA VAL A 131 4.83 -9.35 -34.77
C VAL A 131 4.84 -9.53 -33.25
N TRP A 132 5.27 -8.50 -32.51
CA TRP A 132 5.32 -8.52 -31.05
C TRP A 132 3.92 -8.64 -30.42
N SER A 133 2.94 -7.90 -30.94
CA SER A 133 1.54 -7.95 -30.48
C SER A 133 0.87 -9.27 -30.85
N MET A 134 1.19 -9.84 -32.02
CA MET A 134 0.64 -11.11 -32.48
C MET A 134 1.10 -12.30 -31.63
N GLN A 135 2.23 -12.18 -30.91
CA GLN A 135 2.69 -13.15 -29.92
C GLN A 135 1.97 -13.02 -28.56
N GLY A 136 1.04 -12.07 -28.42
CA GLY A 136 0.33 -11.79 -27.17
C GLY A 136 1.10 -10.89 -26.20
N ASN A 137 2.21 -10.29 -26.62
CA ASN A 137 2.97 -9.36 -25.79
C ASN A 137 2.37 -7.94 -25.82
N LEU A 138 2.67 -7.17 -24.77
CA LEU A 138 2.25 -5.77 -24.69
C LEU A 138 2.92 -4.95 -25.82
N CYS A 139 2.10 -4.26 -26.61
CA CYS A 139 2.56 -3.57 -27.80
C CYS A 139 2.65 -2.06 -27.58
N LYS A 140 3.82 -1.49 -27.91
CA LYS A 140 4.05 -0.04 -27.85
C LYS A 140 3.07 0.78 -28.70
N HIS A 141 2.61 0.25 -29.84
CA HIS A 141 1.65 0.95 -30.71
C HIS A 141 0.27 1.02 -30.06
N VAL A 142 -0.18 -0.06 -29.43
CA VAL A 142 -1.46 -0.10 -28.71
C VAL A 142 -1.44 0.88 -27.54
N ILE A 143 -0.39 0.83 -26.72
CA ILE A 143 -0.21 1.75 -25.59
C ILE A 143 -0.24 3.20 -26.07
N LYS A 144 0.51 3.53 -27.13
CA LYS A 144 0.58 4.89 -27.66
C LYS A 144 -0.80 5.39 -28.11
N VAL A 145 -1.51 4.58 -28.88
CA VAL A 145 -2.84 4.92 -29.40
C VAL A 145 -3.81 5.13 -28.23
N ASN A 146 -3.77 4.28 -27.22
CA ASN A 146 -4.65 4.39 -26.05
C ASN A 146 -4.35 5.65 -25.22
N MET A 147 -3.08 5.98 -24.98
CA MET A 147 -2.69 7.25 -24.34
C MET A 147 -3.25 8.47 -25.08
N MET A 148 -3.28 8.45 -26.42
CA MET A 148 -3.85 9.54 -27.20
C MET A 148 -5.38 9.59 -27.13
N CYS A 149 -6.02 8.43 -27.01
CA CYS A 149 -7.48 8.34 -26.88
C CYS A 149 -7.95 8.79 -25.49
N GLU A 150 -7.23 8.44 -24.42
CA GLU A 150 -7.55 8.87 -23.05
C GLU A 150 -7.59 10.41 -22.90
N ASN A 151 -6.79 11.13 -23.69
CA ASN A 151 -6.75 12.60 -23.67
C ASN A 151 -7.92 13.26 -24.43
N LYS A 152 -8.74 12.50 -25.16
CA LYS A 152 -9.87 13.02 -25.93
C LYS A 152 -11.18 12.80 -25.15
N GLN A 153 -11.97 13.87 -24.99
CA GLN A 153 -13.25 13.82 -24.25
C GLN A 153 -14.27 12.81 -24.80
N ASP A 154 -14.16 12.45 -26.07
CA ASP A 154 -15.11 11.52 -26.70
C ASP A 154 -14.84 10.04 -26.40
N TYR A 155 -13.70 9.71 -25.78
CA TYR A 155 -13.39 8.34 -25.42
C TYR A 155 -13.84 8.01 -24.00
N GLN A 156 -14.40 6.82 -23.86
CA GLN A 156 -14.77 6.32 -22.55
C GLN A 156 -13.52 5.99 -21.74
N PRO A 157 -13.51 6.25 -20.42
CA PRO A 157 -12.38 5.87 -19.59
C PRO A 157 -12.17 4.35 -19.61
N SER A 158 -10.92 3.93 -19.43
CA SER A 158 -10.53 2.52 -19.38
C SER A 158 -11.37 1.75 -18.34
N MET A 159 -11.58 0.45 -18.60
CA MET A 159 -12.35 -0.40 -17.71
C MET A 159 -11.65 -0.56 -16.36
N SER A 160 -10.32 -0.62 -16.34
CA SER A 160 -9.49 -0.59 -15.14
C SER A 160 -9.74 0.67 -14.32
N PHE A 161 -9.77 1.84 -14.97
CA PHE A 161 -10.01 3.12 -14.27
C PHE A 161 -11.44 3.23 -13.76
N ARG A 162 -12.42 2.79 -14.55
CA ARG A 162 -13.83 2.74 -14.12
C ARG A 162 -14.03 1.83 -12.92
N SER A 163 -13.46 0.63 -12.97
CA SER A 163 -13.50 -0.34 -11.87
C SER A 163 -12.81 0.23 -10.63
N PHE A 164 -11.62 0.83 -10.78
CA PHE A 164 -10.92 1.49 -9.68
C PHE A 164 -11.74 2.62 -9.06
N LYS A 165 -12.34 3.49 -9.88
CA LYS A 165 -13.22 4.56 -9.42
C LYS A 165 -14.44 4.01 -8.69
N GLU A 166 -15.04 2.94 -9.19
CA GLU A 166 -16.18 2.29 -8.55
C GLU A 166 -15.80 1.69 -7.19
N ILE A 167 -14.66 1.01 -7.10
CA ILE A 167 -14.11 0.49 -5.84
C ILE A 167 -13.89 1.63 -4.84
N LEU A 168 -13.26 2.73 -5.26
CA LEU A 168 -13.06 3.90 -4.40
C LEU A 168 -14.38 4.52 -3.93
N MET A 169 -15.35 4.66 -4.83
CA MET A 169 -16.67 5.19 -4.48
C MET A 169 -17.45 4.25 -3.55
N ASN A 170 -17.28 2.94 -3.70
CA ASN A 170 -17.88 1.95 -2.81
C ASN A 170 -17.22 1.98 -1.42
N LEU A 171 -15.89 2.07 -1.35
CA LEU A 171 -15.15 2.27 -0.10
C LEU A 171 -15.56 3.57 0.60
N TRP A 172 -15.83 4.63 -0.17
CA TRP A 172 -16.29 5.91 0.39
C TRP A 172 -17.74 5.83 0.91
N LYS A 173 -18.63 5.16 0.17
CA LYS A 173 -20.05 4.99 0.56
C LYS A 173 -20.25 4.01 1.70
N LYS A 174 -19.39 3.00 1.79
CA LYS A 174 -19.34 2.00 2.86
C LYS A 174 -17.90 1.95 3.36
N PRO A 175 -17.48 2.87 4.25
CA PRO A 175 -16.20 2.70 4.92
C PRO A 175 -16.20 1.31 5.54
N ALA A 176 -15.10 0.57 5.37
CA ALA A 176 -14.98 -0.77 5.94
C ALA A 176 -15.37 -0.74 7.43
N ASP A 177 -16.01 -1.79 7.92
CA ASP A 177 -16.51 -1.88 9.31
C ASP A 177 -15.39 -1.62 10.36
N ASP A 178 -14.12 -1.66 9.94
CA ASP A 178 -12.91 -1.33 10.72
C ASP A 178 -12.36 0.09 10.46
N SER A 179 -13.22 1.06 10.14
CA SER A 179 -12.78 2.45 10.00
C SER A 179 -12.63 3.12 11.37
N VAL A 180 -11.61 3.96 11.53
CA VAL A 180 -11.40 4.77 12.75
C VAL A 180 -12.65 5.62 13.08
N GLY A 181 -13.41 6.03 12.07
CA GLY A 181 -14.68 6.74 12.27
C GLY A 181 -15.78 5.88 12.90
N MET A 182 -15.84 4.59 12.57
CA MET A 182 -16.77 3.64 13.19
C MET A 182 -16.35 3.30 14.61
N ASP A 183 -15.05 3.09 14.87
CA ASP A 183 -14.52 2.90 16.23
C ASP A 183 -14.84 4.11 17.11
N GLN A 184 -14.64 5.32 16.57
CA GLN A 184 -14.96 6.56 17.27
C GLN A 184 -16.46 6.65 17.56
N ALA A 185 -17.32 6.42 16.56
CA ALA A 185 -18.77 6.45 16.75
C ALA A 185 -19.23 5.41 17.78
N MET A 186 -18.67 4.20 17.73
CA MET A 186 -18.96 3.12 18.67
C MET A 186 -18.55 3.49 20.10
N ALA A 187 -17.35 4.09 20.27
CA ALA A 187 -16.90 4.60 21.56
C ALA A 187 -17.82 5.68 22.13
N TRP A 188 -18.26 6.65 21.30
CA TRP A 188 -19.23 7.66 21.71
C TRP A 188 -20.57 7.04 22.10
N THR A 189 -21.07 6.07 21.34
CA THR A 189 -22.34 5.40 21.67
C THR A 189 -22.27 4.64 22.99
N HIS A 190 -21.15 3.95 23.27
CA HIS A 190 -20.95 3.27 24.55
C HIS A 190 -20.83 4.25 25.72
N GLN A 191 -20.15 5.39 25.51
CA GLN A 191 -20.07 6.44 26.53
C GLN A 191 -21.44 7.04 26.83
N MET A 192 -22.24 7.36 25.81
CA MET A 192 -23.59 7.88 25.99
C MET A 192 -24.49 6.86 26.67
N LEU A 193 -24.39 5.58 26.30
CA LEU A 193 -25.14 4.51 26.93
C LEU A 193 -24.81 4.38 28.42
N ASP A 194 -23.52 4.39 28.78
CA ASP A 194 -23.06 4.35 30.18
C ASP A 194 -23.55 5.57 30.98
N GLN A 195 -23.55 6.76 30.38
CA GLN A 195 -24.11 7.96 31.00
C GLN A 195 -25.62 7.87 31.23
N VAL A 196 -26.38 7.38 30.24
CA VAL A 196 -27.82 7.20 30.36
C VAL A 196 -28.14 6.14 31.41
N GLN A 197 -27.40 5.03 31.44
CA GLN A 197 -27.59 3.98 32.42
C GLN A 197 -27.33 4.47 33.85
N LYS A 198 -26.22 5.20 34.07
CA LYS A 198 -25.94 5.84 35.37
C LYS A 198 -27.01 6.85 35.77
N LEU A 199 -27.55 7.61 34.82
CA LEU A 199 -28.66 8.54 35.08
C LEU A 199 -29.94 7.80 35.49
N VAL A 200 -30.26 6.69 34.83
CA VAL A 200 -31.41 5.83 35.18
C VAL A 200 -31.23 5.21 36.56
N GLU A 201 -30.03 4.73 36.89
CA GLU A 201 -29.69 4.20 38.21
C GLU A 201 -29.82 5.27 39.30
N LEU A 202 -29.32 6.48 39.06
CA LEU A 202 -29.48 7.64 39.95
C LEU A 202 -30.95 7.96 40.21
N ASN A 203 -31.77 8.01 39.15
CA ASN A 203 -33.18 8.37 39.26
C ASN A 203 -34.04 7.26 39.90
N GLY A 204 -33.61 6.00 39.78
CA GLY A 204 -34.26 4.85 40.39
C GLY A 204 -33.83 4.57 41.85
N SER A 205 -32.70 5.12 42.29
CA SER A 205 -32.19 4.93 43.64
C SER A 205 -32.90 5.81 44.68
N LYS A 206 -33.18 5.24 45.85
CA LYS A 206 -33.73 5.99 47.00
C LYS A 206 -32.65 6.62 47.88
N ASP A 207 -31.39 6.23 47.69
CA ASP A 207 -30.24 6.69 48.47
C ASP A 207 -28.99 6.80 47.59
N ILE A 208 -28.49 8.03 47.46
CA ILE A 208 -27.31 8.39 46.65
C ILE A 208 -26.04 7.71 47.17
N GLY A 209 -25.98 7.35 48.45
CA GLY A 209 -24.82 6.68 49.05
C GLY A 209 -24.47 5.34 48.39
N THR A 210 -25.50 4.58 47.99
CA THR A 210 -25.31 3.26 47.35
C THR A 210 -24.68 3.33 45.96
N ILE A 211 -24.91 4.41 45.22
CA ILE A 211 -24.32 4.64 43.88
C ILE A 211 -22.89 5.17 44.01
N VAL A 212 -22.62 5.99 45.03
CA VAL A 212 -21.28 6.54 45.27
C VAL A 212 -20.27 5.46 45.65
N ASP A 213 -20.71 4.39 46.32
CA ASP A 213 -19.84 3.26 46.69
C ASP A 213 -19.42 2.37 45.50
N ASP A 214 -20.25 2.32 44.45
CA ASP A 214 -20.01 1.60 43.20
C ASP A 214 -19.27 2.44 42.14
N MET A 215 -19.07 3.74 42.37
CA MET A 215 -18.23 4.55 41.49
C MET A 215 -16.74 4.15 41.60
N PRO A 216 -16.02 4.09 40.46
CA PRO A 216 -14.62 3.63 40.44
C PRO A 216 -13.66 4.55 41.22
N LEU A 217 -14.04 5.82 41.41
CA LEU A 217 -13.30 6.78 42.21
C LEU A 217 -13.88 6.86 43.62
N LYS A 218 -13.39 5.99 44.50
CA LYS A 218 -13.72 6.07 45.94
C LYS A 218 -13.02 7.27 46.56
N TRP A 219 -13.78 8.32 46.87
CA TRP A 219 -13.30 9.46 47.63
C TRP A 219 -13.04 9.03 49.07
N VAL A 220 -11.82 8.56 49.35
CA VAL A 220 -11.41 8.30 50.73
C VAL A 220 -11.33 9.65 51.44
N SER A 221 -12.31 9.94 52.30
CA SER A 221 -12.23 11.09 53.19
C SER A 221 -10.94 10.95 54.01
N LYS A 222 -9.97 11.85 53.82
CA LYS A 222 -8.78 11.90 54.67
C LYS A 222 -9.23 12.16 56.10
N LYS A 223 -9.35 11.10 56.89
CA LYS A 223 -9.52 11.15 58.34
C LYS A 223 -8.37 11.99 58.90
N GLY A 224 -8.71 13.04 59.64
CA GLY A 224 -7.78 14.07 60.12
C GLY A 224 -6.51 13.49 60.74
N ARG A 225 -5.35 13.98 60.28
CA ARG A 225 -4.05 13.63 60.85
C ARG A 225 -3.88 14.30 62.21
N THR A 226 -4.33 13.65 63.27
CA THR A 226 -3.80 13.85 64.62
C THR A 226 -3.69 12.50 65.32
N HIS A 227 -2.63 11.75 65.01
CA HIS A 227 -1.86 11.08 66.07
C HIS A 227 -0.46 10.75 65.56
N VAL A 228 0.52 11.27 66.28
CA VAL A 228 1.94 10.96 66.13
C VAL A 228 2.15 9.51 66.55
N GLY A 229 2.75 8.69 65.69
CA GLY A 229 3.13 7.32 66.04
C GLY A 229 3.47 6.43 64.86
N LYS A 230 4.76 6.43 64.49
CA LYS A 230 5.56 5.42 63.75
C LYS A 230 4.96 4.73 62.49
N PRO A 231 5.69 4.73 61.36
CA PRO A 231 5.25 4.07 60.14
C PRO A 231 5.45 2.54 60.22
N LEU A 232 4.47 1.78 59.76
CA LEU A 232 4.67 0.38 59.35
C LEU A 232 4.69 0.30 57.83
N THR A 233 5.73 -0.37 57.36
CA THR A 233 6.22 -0.43 55.98
C THR A 233 5.48 -1.52 55.20
N ILE A 234 4.82 -1.09 54.11
CA ILE A 234 4.65 -1.74 52.78
C ILE A 234 3.99 -3.13 52.69
N ALA A 235 2.95 -3.25 51.85
CA ALA A 235 2.85 -4.34 50.87
C ALA A 235 1.88 -3.99 49.72
N SER A 236 2.42 -3.95 48.50
CA SER A 236 1.67 -4.06 47.24
C SER A 236 1.10 -5.49 47.08
N PRO A 237 0.02 -5.68 46.31
CA PRO A 237 -0.72 -6.94 46.30
C PRO A 237 0.01 -8.06 45.54
N SER A 238 -0.07 -9.26 46.11
CA SER A 238 0.49 -10.52 45.63
C SER A 238 -0.31 -11.16 44.49
N SER A 239 0.36 -11.50 43.40
CA SER A 239 0.02 -12.65 42.54
C SER A 239 0.78 -13.89 43.04
N GLY A 240 0.15 -15.07 42.99
CA GLY A 240 0.56 -16.24 43.76
C GLY A 240 1.73 -17.10 43.26
N SER A 241 1.98 -18.11 44.11
CA SER A 241 2.71 -19.38 43.93
C SER A 241 4.21 -19.46 44.30
N ASN A 242 4.40 -20.15 45.43
CA ASN A 242 5.36 -21.21 45.76
C ASN A 242 6.85 -20.95 46.08
N ALA A 243 7.21 -21.53 47.23
CA ALA A 243 8.48 -22.17 47.62
C ALA A 243 9.64 -21.29 48.18
N ALA A 244 9.63 -21.18 49.52
CA ALA A 244 10.67 -21.63 50.45
C ALA A 244 12.15 -21.18 50.33
N ARG A 245 12.63 -20.66 51.48
CA ARG A 245 13.96 -20.79 52.15
C ARG A 245 14.98 -19.64 52.05
N ASN A 246 15.18 -19.05 53.25
CA ASN A 246 16.45 -18.81 53.97
C ASN A 246 17.39 -17.64 53.58
N VAL A 247 17.19 -16.52 54.30
CA VAL A 247 18.14 -15.71 55.12
C VAL A 247 19.63 -15.60 54.70
N ALA A 248 20.09 -14.36 54.44
CA ALA A 248 21.16 -13.66 55.21
C ALA A 248 21.35 -12.19 54.71
N PRO A 249 21.59 -11.19 55.60
CA PRO A 249 21.68 -9.78 55.19
C PRO A 249 23.14 -9.32 54.99
N ARG A 250 23.40 -8.47 53.97
CA ARG A 250 24.65 -7.72 53.87
C ARG A 250 24.45 -6.23 53.59
N LYS A 251 25.34 -5.46 54.23
CA LYS A 251 25.25 -4.06 54.64
C LYS A 251 25.34 -3.03 53.49
N ASN A 252 24.62 -1.92 53.70
CA ASN A 252 24.68 -0.65 52.96
C ASN A 252 26.09 -0.03 52.93
N ARG A 253 26.48 0.51 51.76
CA ARG A 253 27.53 1.53 51.63
C ARG A 253 27.00 2.74 50.82
N LYS A 254 27.20 3.93 51.39
CA LYS A 254 26.66 5.24 50.98
C LYS A 254 27.48 5.93 49.85
N ARG A 255 26.83 6.97 49.28
CA ARG A 255 27.35 8.18 48.56
C ARG A 255 27.67 7.98 47.07
N LYS A 256 27.47 8.96 46.16
CA LYS A 256 27.14 10.40 46.24
C LYS A 256 26.60 10.80 44.84
N ARG A 257 25.61 11.69 44.77
CA ARG A 257 25.05 12.26 43.52
C ARG A 257 25.71 13.62 43.26
N LEU A 258 26.30 13.82 42.08
CA LEU A 258 26.83 15.10 41.62
C LEU A 258 25.74 15.90 40.91
N SER A 259 25.85 17.21 41.04
CA SER A 259 24.88 18.27 40.78
C SER A 259 24.91 18.82 39.35
N ARG A 260 23.70 19.19 38.89
CA ARG A 260 23.26 20.23 37.94
C ARG A 260 24.29 20.92 37.04
N LEU A 261 24.01 20.85 35.74
CA LEU A 261 24.45 21.78 34.69
C LEU A 261 23.63 23.08 34.74
N ARG A 262 24.33 24.20 34.66
CA ARG A 262 23.91 25.41 33.95
C ARG A 262 25.13 25.98 33.26
#